data_AF-A0A2D3VZ31-F1
#
_entry.id   AF-A0A2D3VZ31-F1
#
_cell.length_a   1.000
_cell.length_b   1.000
_cell.length_c   1.000
_cell.angle_alpha   90.00
_cell.angle_beta   90.00
_cell.angle_gamma   90.00
#
_symmetry.space_group_name_H-M   'P 1'
#
loop_
_entity.id
_entity.type
_entity.pdbx_description
1 polymer ?
#
loop_
_entity_poly.entity_id
_entity_poly.type
_entity_poly.pdbx_seq_one_letter_code
_entity_poly.pdbx_strand_id
1 'polypeptide(L)'
;MQEFFIEFFGSFARIIVFLHVVSAALLIGSLFVIRFLIKPVFSSIEDEELKLKRCLDFLDKYFKMILPVMLILISASLMMNVGLGFEYASPITSTFVHIKEAIWLFLVFNFGFMYWKFLNAKKAFKTRDFFEVNENLILVTNCLVPLNLLLALAAAFMGVTIRGF
;
A
#
# COMPACT_ATOMS: atom_id res chain seq x y z
N MET A 1 27.25 10.37 2.27
CA MET A 1 25.93 9.68 2.22
C MET A 1 24.97 10.43 1.32
N GLN A 2 24.65 11.70 1.58
CA GLN A 2 23.73 12.49 0.75
C GLN A 2 24.21 12.69 -0.70
N GLU A 3 25.51 12.98 -0.91
CA GLU A 3 26.11 13.10 -2.25
C GLU A 3 25.93 11.83 -3.10
N PHE A 4 26.13 10.64 -2.51
CA PHE A 4 25.91 9.36 -3.18
C PHE A 4 24.46 9.20 -3.67
N PHE A 5 23.46 9.59 -2.86
CA PHE A 5 22.06 9.54 -3.27
C PHE A 5 21.75 10.51 -4.40
N ILE A 6 22.35 11.69 -4.38
CA ILE A 6 22.19 12.71 -5.44
C ILE A 6 22.81 12.22 -6.75
N GLU A 7 24.04 11.69 -6.73
CA GLU A 7 24.72 11.15 -7.91
C GLU A 7 23.98 9.93 -8.49
N PHE A 8 23.53 9.02 -7.62
CA PHE A 8 22.77 7.85 -8.04
C PHE A 8 21.41 8.26 -8.62
N PHE A 9 20.69 9.19 -7.98
CA PHE A 9 19.44 9.70 -8.51
C PHE A 9 19.66 10.40 -9.86
N GLY A 10 20.66 11.26 -9.99
CA GLY A 10 21.00 11.93 -11.24
C GLY A 10 21.25 10.95 -12.39
N SER A 11 21.91 9.83 -12.10
CA SER A 11 22.21 8.78 -13.09
C SER A 11 20.99 7.95 -13.50
N PHE A 12 20.02 7.75 -12.59
CA PHE A 12 18.90 6.83 -12.78
C PHE A 12 17.51 7.48 -12.64
N ALA A 13 17.41 8.81 -12.64
CA ALA A 13 16.20 9.57 -12.30
C ALA A 13 14.95 9.05 -13.03
N ARG A 14 15.06 8.82 -14.35
CA ARG A 14 13.96 8.32 -15.17
C ARG A 14 13.43 6.97 -14.70
N ILE A 15 14.32 6.04 -14.36
CA ILE A 15 13.95 4.70 -13.90
C ILE A 15 13.35 4.75 -12.50
N ILE A 16 13.93 5.58 -11.61
CA ILE A 16 13.44 5.74 -10.23
C ILE A 16 12.02 6.31 -10.24
N VAL A 17 11.77 7.38 -11.01
CA VAL A 17 10.44 7.98 -11.14
C VAL A 17 9.46 6.99 -11.76
N PHE A 18 9.87 6.24 -12.80
CA PHE A 18 9.05 5.19 -13.40
C PHE A 18 8.65 4.11 -12.38
N LEU A 19 9.61 3.59 -11.61
CA LEU A 19 9.36 2.59 -10.58
C LEU A 19 8.42 3.13 -9.48
N HIS A 20 8.58 4.39 -9.07
CA HIS A 20 7.68 5.03 -8.11
C HIS A 20 6.24 5.06 -8.63
N VAL A 21 6.03 5.55 -9.86
CA VAL A 21 4.69 5.68 -10.46
C VAL A 21 4.04 4.31 -10.70
N VAL A 22 4.80 3.34 -11.23
CA VAL A 22 4.28 2.00 -11.48
C VAL A 22 3.92 1.29 -10.17
N SER A 23 4.77 1.36 -9.15
CA SER A 23 4.47 0.76 -7.86
C SER A 23 3.25 1.39 -7.18
N ALA A 24 3.07 2.71 -7.29
CA ALA A 24 1.88 3.40 -6.78
C ALA A 24 0.62 2.94 -7.52
N ALA A 25 0.68 2.81 -8.86
CA ALA A 25 -0.43 2.32 -9.67
C ALA A 25 -0.78 0.86 -9.34
N LEU A 26 0.22 -0.01 -9.16
CA LEU A 26 0.02 -1.40 -8.73
C LEU A 26 -0.63 -1.48 -7.36
N LEU A 27 -0.20 -0.65 -6.39
CA LEU A 27 -0.81 -0.60 -5.07
C LEU A 27 -2.28 -0.21 -5.13
N ILE A 28 -2.59 0.92 -5.77
CA ILE A 28 -3.96 1.44 -5.91
C ILE A 28 -4.83 0.42 -6.65
N GLY A 29 -4.33 -0.12 -7.77
CA GLY A 29 -5.02 -1.13 -8.56
C GLY A 29 -5.31 -2.39 -7.75
N SER A 30 -4.36 -2.86 -6.95
CA SER A 30 -4.56 -4.04 -6.10
C SER A 30 -5.64 -3.81 -5.03
N LEU A 31 -5.66 -2.65 -4.38
CA LEU A 31 -6.66 -2.29 -3.37
C LEU A 31 -8.06 -2.17 -4.01
N PHE A 32 -8.13 -1.61 -5.22
CA PHE A 32 -9.35 -1.53 -6.01
C PHE A 32 -9.89 -2.93 -6.34
N VAL A 33 -9.03 -3.83 -6.85
CA VAL A 33 -9.41 -5.22 -7.18
C VAL A 33 -9.95 -5.95 -5.95
N ILE A 34 -9.30 -5.81 -4.79
CA ILE A 34 -9.77 -6.43 -3.54
C ILE A 34 -11.17 -5.93 -3.18
N ARG A 35 -11.39 -4.62 -3.24
CA ARG A 35 -12.65 -4.01 -2.83
C ARG A 35 -13.80 -4.36 -3.76
N PHE A 36 -13.59 -4.28 -5.08
CA PHE A 36 -14.69 -4.30 -6.05
C PHE A 36 -14.85 -5.63 -6.78
N LEU A 37 -13.80 -6.43 -6.95
CA LEU A 37 -13.87 -7.70 -7.68
C LEU A 37 -13.86 -8.90 -6.74
N ILE A 38 -12.95 -8.92 -5.78
CA ILE A 38 -12.71 -10.10 -4.95
C ILE A 38 -13.77 -10.26 -3.85
N LYS A 39 -14.19 -9.14 -3.22
CA LYS A 39 -15.21 -9.20 -2.17
C LYS A 39 -16.54 -9.82 -2.65
N PRO A 40 -17.14 -9.42 -3.78
CA PRO A 40 -18.35 -10.06 -4.29
C PRO A 40 -18.18 -11.56 -4.58
N VAL A 41 -17.01 -11.96 -5.11
CA VAL A 41 -16.70 -13.36 -5.43
C VAL A 41 -16.67 -14.22 -4.18
N PHE A 42 -16.16 -13.73 -3.06
CA PHE A 42 -16.22 -14.48 -1.80
C PHE A 42 -17.62 -14.48 -1.19
N SER A 43 -18.40 -13.41 -1.39
CA SER A 43 -19.79 -13.35 -0.92
C SER A 43 -20.72 -14.34 -1.65
N SER A 44 -20.36 -14.84 -2.83
CA SER A 44 -21.14 -15.85 -3.55
C SER A 44 -20.86 -17.30 -3.12
N ILE A 45 -19.91 -17.53 -2.20
CA ILE A 45 -19.60 -18.87 -1.69
C ILE A 45 -20.54 -19.17 -0.51
N GLU A 46 -21.37 -20.21 -0.65
CA GLU A 46 -22.35 -20.62 0.37
C GLU A 46 -21.68 -21.24 1.61
N ASP A 47 -20.68 -22.10 1.40
CA ASP A 47 -19.92 -22.73 2.48
C ASP A 47 -19.00 -21.71 3.18
N GLU A 48 -19.29 -21.44 4.45
CA GLU A 48 -18.57 -20.43 5.22
C GLU A 48 -17.11 -20.82 5.52
N GLU A 49 -16.82 -22.08 5.83
CA GLU A 49 -15.45 -22.54 6.09
C GLU A 49 -14.60 -22.40 4.82
N LEU A 50 -15.16 -22.81 3.68
CA LEU A 50 -14.51 -22.68 2.37
C LEU A 50 -14.31 -21.21 2.00
N LYS A 51 -15.31 -20.35 2.22
CA LYS A 51 -15.24 -18.90 1.99
C LYS A 51 -14.07 -18.28 2.76
N LEU A 52 -13.98 -18.55 4.07
CA LEU A 52 -12.91 -18.03 4.92
C LEU A 52 -11.54 -18.55 4.48
N LYS A 53 -11.45 -19.85 4.13
CA LYS A 53 -10.22 -20.46 3.62
C LYS A 53 -9.73 -19.80 2.33
N ARG A 54 -10.62 -19.57 1.37
CA ARG A 54 -10.29 -18.91 0.10
C ARG A 54 -9.84 -17.47 0.30
N CYS A 55 -10.48 -16.74 1.22
CA CYS A 55 -10.07 -15.38 1.57
C CYS A 55 -8.65 -15.37 2.18
N LEU A 56 -8.33 -16.29 3.10
CA LEU A 56 -6.99 -16.42 3.67
C LEU A 56 -5.94 -16.75 2.61
N ASP A 57 -6.21 -17.70 1.72
CA ASP A 57 -5.27 -18.10 0.67
C ASP A 57 -5.03 -16.96 -0.34
N PHE A 58 -6.05 -16.15 -0.62
CA PHE A 58 -5.92 -14.95 -1.42
C PHE A 58 -5.08 -13.89 -0.73
N LEU A 59 -5.36 -13.57 0.55
CA LEU A 59 -4.60 -12.57 1.31
C LEU A 59 -3.13 -12.97 1.47
N ASP A 60 -2.83 -14.27 1.64
CA ASP A 60 -1.46 -14.77 1.70
C ASP A 60 -0.66 -14.42 0.43
N LYS A 61 -1.27 -14.64 -0.73
CA LYS A 61 -0.68 -14.28 -2.03
C LYS A 61 -0.59 -12.78 -2.22
N TYR A 62 -1.63 -12.05 -1.80
CA TYR A 62 -1.64 -10.59 -1.85
C TYR A 62 -0.49 -9.97 -1.06
N PHE A 63 -0.29 -10.37 0.20
CA PHE A 63 0.79 -9.84 1.02
C PHE A 63 2.18 -10.14 0.44
N LYS A 64 2.39 -11.35 -0.10
CA LYS A 64 3.64 -11.72 -0.77
C LYS A 64 3.92 -10.87 -2.02
N MET A 65 2.88 -10.50 -2.76
CA MET A 65 3.01 -9.67 -3.95
C MET A 65 3.16 -8.18 -3.62
N ILE A 66 2.45 -7.68 -2.61
CA ILE A 66 2.44 -6.24 -2.32
C ILE A 66 3.64 -5.76 -1.51
N LEU A 67 4.25 -6.64 -0.70
CA LEU A 67 5.44 -6.30 0.08
C LEU A 67 6.60 -5.78 -0.79
N PRO A 68 7.04 -6.48 -1.86
CA PRO A 68 8.10 -5.95 -2.74
C PRO A 68 7.67 -4.67 -3.48
N VAL A 69 6.39 -4.55 -3.87
CA VAL A 69 5.86 -3.32 -4.50
C VAL A 69 5.99 -2.12 -3.56
N MET A 70 5.63 -2.28 -2.29
CA MET A 70 5.78 -1.22 -1.28
C MET A 70 7.25 -0.88 -1.02
N LEU A 71 8.14 -1.87 -0.97
CA LEU A 71 9.58 -1.63 -0.77
C LEU A 71 10.20 -0.81 -1.91
N ILE A 72 9.84 -1.13 -3.17
CA ILE A 72 10.27 -0.36 -4.34
C ILE A 72 9.72 1.07 -4.25
N LEU A 73 8.44 1.20 -3.90
CA LEU A 73 7.78 2.50 -3.82
C LEU A 73 8.41 3.43 -2.79
N ILE A 74 8.67 2.92 -1.58
CA ILE A 74 9.28 3.67 -0.47
C ILE A 74 10.70 4.05 -0.84
N SER A 75 11.50 3.09 -1.33
CA SER A 75 12.89 3.35 -1.75
C SER A 75 12.95 4.44 -2.82
N ALA A 76 12.10 4.35 -3.85
CA ALA A 76 12.04 5.35 -4.90
C ALA A 76 11.58 6.72 -4.37
N SER A 77 10.62 6.76 -3.44
CA SER A 77 10.15 8.01 -2.81
C SER A 77 11.25 8.71 -2.03
N LEU A 78 12.04 7.96 -1.23
CA LEU A 78 13.15 8.50 -0.46
C LEU A 78 14.24 9.09 -1.37
N MET A 79 14.59 8.38 -2.44
CA MET A 79 15.57 8.83 -3.43
C MET A 79 15.10 10.09 -4.17
N MET A 80 13.83 10.15 -4.55
CA MET A 80 13.24 11.32 -5.18
C MET A 80 13.20 12.52 -4.24
N ASN A 81 12.89 12.33 -2.96
CA ASN A 81 12.82 13.43 -2.00
C ASN A 81 14.20 14.12 -1.84
N VAL A 82 15.25 13.31 -1.67
CA VAL A 82 16.64 13.82 -1.58
C VAL A 82 17.14 14.37 -2.92
N GLY A 83 16.89 13.66 -4.02
CA GLY A 83 17.45 13.97 -5.33
C GLY A 83 16.81 15.17 -6.04
N LEU A 84 15.54 15.49 -5.74
CA LEU A 84 14.84 16.64 -6.33
C LEU A 84 14.97 17.91 -5.47
N GLY A 85 15.54 17.82 -4.26
CA GLY A 85 15.79 18.98 -3.42
C GLY A 85 14.52 19.76 -3.04
N PHE A 86 13.41 19.05 -2.77
CA PHE A 86 12.13 19.70 -2.42
C PHE A 86 12.20 20.61 -1.18
N GLU A 87 13.25 20.48 -0.36
CA GLU A 87 13.57 21.38 0.74
C GLU A 87 13.85 22.83 0.28
N TYR A 88 14.26 23.02 -0.98
CA TYR A 88 14.52 24.32 -1.58
C TYR A 88 13.37 24.84 -2.46
N ALA A 89 12.27 24.07 -2.55
CA ALA A 89 11.09 24.46 -3.31
C ALA A 89 10.26 25.52 -2.58
N SER A 90 9.17 25.99 -3.20
CA SER A 90 8.26 26.93 -2.54
C SER A 90 7.71 26.32 -1.22
N PRO A 91 7.40 27.13 -0.19
CA PRO A 91 6.85 26.63 1.07
C PRO A 91 5.60 25.77 0.90
N ILE A 92 4.79 26.08 -0.12
CA ILE A 92 3.59 25.32 -0.48
C ILE A 92 4.00 23.93 -1.01
N THR A 93 4.96 23.86 -1.93
CA THR A 93 5.45 22.60 -2.49
C THR A 93 6.05 21.69 -1.43
N SER A 94 6.90 22.23 -0.55
CA SER A 94 7.52 21.48 0.56
C SER A 94 6.44 20.92 1.51
N THR A 95 5.43 21.72 1.84
CA THR A 95 4.30 21.27 2.68
C THR A 95 3.55 20.10 2.04
N PHE A 96 3.25 20.17 0.75
CA PHE A 96 2.56 19.09 0.02
C PHE A 96 3.39 17.80 -0.02
N VAL A 97 4.70 17.89 -0.17
CA VAL A 97 5.61 16.74 -0.12
C VAL A 97 5.55 16.07 1.25
N HIS A 98 5.70 16.83 2.35
CA HIS A 98 5.65 16.27 3.70
C HIS A 98 4.29 15.64 4.05
N ILE A 99 3.18 16.26 3.63
CA ILE A 99 1.85 15.67 3.84
C ILE A 99 1.72 14.34 3.08
N LYS A 100 2.16 14.30 1.81
CA LYS A 100 2.16 13.07 1.01
C LYS A 100 3.00 11.98 1.66
N GLU A 101 4.18 12.31 2.18
CA GLU A 101 5.05 11.38 2.90
C GLU A 101 4.42 10.87 4.20
N ALA A 102 3.75 11.74 4.96
CA ALA A 102 3.02 11.35 6.17
C ALA A 102 1.88 10.38 5.85
N ILE A 103 1.12 10.62 4.76
CA ILE A 103 0.08 9.68 4.29
C ILE A 103 0.71 8.33 3.93
N TRP A 104 1.84 8.33 3.23
CA TRP A 104 2.56 7.10 2.89
C TRP A 104 3.03 6.32 4.11
N LEU A 105 3.59 7.01 5.10
CA LEU A 105 4.00 6.38 6.35
C LEU A 105 2.80 5.75 7.08
N PHE A 106 1.67 6.47 7.12
CA PHE A 106 0.44 5.94 7.70
C PHE A 106 -0.10 4.72 6.94
N LEU A 107 -0.03 4.71 5.61
CA LEU A 107 -0.34 3.53 4.79
C LEU A 107 0.53 2.33 5.17
N VAL A 108 1.83 2.52 5.36
CA VAL A 108 2.75 1.44 5.78
C VAL A 108 2.32 0.86 7.13
N PHE A 109 1.98 1.72 8.12
CA PHE A 109 1.50 1.25 9.41
C PHE A 109 0.17 0.49 9.29
N ASN A 110 -0.78 0.99 8.50
CA ASN A 110 -2.03 0.28 8.24
C ASN A 110 -1.80 -1.08 7.57
N PHE A 111 -0.89 -1.17 6.60
CA PHE A 111 -0.52 -2.44 5.99
C PHE A 111 0.12 -3.40 6.99
N GLY A 112 0.98 -2.91 7.88
CA GLY A 112 1.53 -3.69 8.99
C GLY A 112 0.43 -4.23 9.91
N PHE A 113 -0.55 -3.40 10.26
CA PHE A 113 -1.70 -3.80 11.06
C PHE A 113 -2.60 -4.81 10.34
N MET A 114 -2.84 -4.64 9.05
CA MET A 114 -3.55 -5.61 8.21
C MET A 114 -2.85 -6.97 8.21
N TYR A 115 -1.52 -6.98 8.06
CA TYR A 115 -0.74 -8.22 8.07
C TYR A 115 -0.79 -8.91 9.43
N TRP A 116 -0.72 -8.17 10.53
CA TRP A 116 -0.89 -8.72 11.88
C TRP A 116 -2.27 -9.38 12.06
N LYS A 117 -3.34 -8.69 11.65
CA LYS A 117 -4.70 -9.25 11.69
C LYS A 117 -4.86 -10.49 10.82
N PHE A 118 -4.24 -10.50 9.64
CA PHE A 118 -4.17 -11.67 8.78
C PHE A 118 -3.47 -12.87 9.44
N LEU A 119 -2.35 -12.64 10.16
CA LEU A 119 -1.67 -13.70 10.91
C LEU A 119 -2.54 -14.27 12.03
N ASN A 120 -3.30 -13.42 12.74
CA ASN A 120 -4.24 -13.87 13.77
C ASN A 120 -5.36 -14.71 13.14
N ALA A 121 -5.92 -14.27 12.01
CA ALA A 121 -6.91 -15.06 11.26
C ALA A 121 -6.36 -16.43 10.82
N LYS A 122 -5.10 -16.52 10.35
CA LYS A 122 -4.48 -17.82 10.03
C LYS A 122 -4.34 -18.72 11.25
N LYS A 123 -4.07 -18.17 12.43
CA LYS A 123 -3.95 -18.94 13.68
C LYS A 123 -5.33 -19.46 14.11
N ALA A 124 -6.33 -18.59 14.16
CA ALA A 124 -7.71 -18.94 14.51
C ALA A 124 -8.31 -20.00 13.56
N PHE A 125 -7.98 -19.93 12.26
CA PHE A 125 -8.42 -20.94 11.30
C PHE A 125 -7.88 -22.34 11.62
N LYS A 126 -6.65 -22.45 12.12
CA LYS A 126 -6.05 -23.74 12.52
C LYS A 126 -6.73 -24.34 13.75
N THR A 127 -7.22 -23.50 14.66
CA THR A 127 -7.96 -23.92 15.86
C THR A 127 -9.47 -24.07 15.59
N ARG A 128 -9.91 -23.92 14.33
CA ARG A 128 -11.32 -23.93 13.90
C ARG A 128 -12.20 -22.89 14.59
N ASP A 129 -11.60 -21.80 15.07
CA ASP A 129 -12.33 -20.64 15.59
C ASP A 129 -12.74 -19.73 14.43
N PHE A 130 -13.80 -20.10 13.73
CA PHE A 130 -14.24 -19.37 12.53
C PHE A 130 -14.81 -17.98 12.84
N PHE A 131 -15.27 -17.75 14.06
CA PHE A 131 -15.74 -16.44 14.49
C PHE A 131 -14.57 -15.44 14.50
N GLU A 132 -13.47 -15.78 15.18
CA GLU A 132 -12.27 -14.93 15.22
C GLU A 132 -11.64 -14.76 13.82
N VAL A 133 -11.67 -15.79 12.97
CA VAL A 133 -11.21 -15.66 11.58
C VAL A 133 -12.02 -14.59 10.85
N ASN A 134 -13.35 -14.67 10.92
CA ASN A 134 -14.23 -13.76 10.21
C ASN A 134 -14.08 -12.31 10.70
N GLU A 135 -13.99 -12.08 12.01
CA GLU A 135 -13.77 -10.74 12.57
C GLU A 135 -12.47 -10.09 12.07
N ASN A 136 -11.37 -10.84 12.11
CA ASN A 136 -10.08 -10.34 11.62
C ASN A 136 -10.11 -10.07 10.11
N LEU A 137 -10.75 -10.94 9.31
CA LEU A 137 -10.87 -10.77 7.86
C LEU A 137 -11.78 -9.61 7.46
N ILE A 138 -12.90 -9.42 8.16
CA ILE A 138 -13.80 -8.27 7.95
C ILE A 138 -13.08 -6.97 8.23
N LEU A 139 -12.32 -6.89 9.33
CA LEU A 139 -11.55 -5.69 9.65
C LEU A 139 -10.57 -5.34 8.52
N VAL A 140 -9.85 -6.33 7.98
CA VAL A 140 -8.93 -6.13 6.86
C VAL A 140 -9.67 -5.69 5.59
N THR A 141 -10.69 -6.43 5.17
CA THR A 141 -11.33 -6.28 3.85
C THR A 141 -12.36 -5.15 3.78
N ASN A 142 -13.09 -4.90 4.87
CA ASN A 142 -14.18 -3.92 4.90
C ASN A 142 -13.80 -2.58 5.50
N CYS A 143 -12.73 -2.51 6.29
CA CYS A 143 -12.28 -1.27 6.92
C CYS A 143 -10.93 -0.81 6.38
N LEU A 144 -9.89 -1.64 6.55
CA LEU A 144 -8.51 -1.22 6.26
C LEU A 144 -8.21 -1.09 4.76
N VAL A 145 -8.71 -2.01 3.92
CA VAL A 145 -8.55 -1.92 2.46
C VAL A 145 -9.20 -0.64 1.89
N PRO A 146 -10.48 -0.31 2.18
CA PRO A 146 -11.08 0.94 1.74
C PRO A 146 -10.35 2.18 2.24
N LEU A 147 -9.93 2.20 3.52
CA LEU A 147 -9.16 3.30 4.08
C LEU A 147 -7.85 3.50 3.31
N ASN A 148 -7.10 2.42 3.08
CA ASN A 148 -5.85 2.47 2.34
C ASN A 148 -6.06 2.91 0.88
N LEU A 149 -7.16 2.51 0.24
CA LEU A 149 -7.48 2.93 -1.13
C LEU A 149 -7.69 4.45 -1.20
N LEU A 150 -8.49 5.00 -0.29
CA LEU A 150 -8.76 6.45 -0.25
C LEU A 150 -7.48 7.26 0.00
N LEU A 151 -6.66 6.81 0.95
CA LEU A 151 -5.40 7.47 1.29
C LEU A 151 -4.38 7.38 0.15
N ALA A 152 -4.27 6.22 -0.52
CA ALA A 152 -3.38 6.06 -1.66
C ALA A 152 -3.79 6.96 -2.83
N LEU A 153 -5.10 7.10 -3.09
CA LEU A 153 -5.62 8.04 -4.09
C LEU A 153 -5.32 9.50 -3.71
N ALA A 154 -5.51 9.88 -2.45
CA ALA A 154 -5.18 11.23 -1.96
C ALA A 154 -3.68 11.55 -2.11
N ALA A 155 -2.81 10.61 -1.72
CA ALA A 155 -1.36 10.76 -1.87
C ALA A 155 -0.93 10.82 -3.35
N ALA A 156 -1.55 10.02 -4.23
CA ALA A 156 -1.29 10.06 -5.66
C ALA A 156 -1.73 11.39 -6.28
N PHE A 157 -2.90 11.92 -5.90
CA PHE A 157 -3.37 13.23 -6.33
C PHE A 157 -2.40 14.35 -5.93
N MET A 158 -1.92 14.36 -4.67
CA MET A 158 -0.88 15.30 -4.23
C MET A 158 0.40 15.17 -5.05
N GLY A 159 0.82 13.94 -5.38
CA GLY A 159 1.97 13.70 -6.25
C GLY A 159 1.81 14.28 -7.66
N VAL A 160 0.61 14.25 -8.23
CA VAL A 160 0.32 14.89 -9.52
C VAL A 160 0.39 16.42 -9.41
N THR A 161 -0.15 16.99 -8.33
CA THR A 161 -0.13 18.45 -8.10
C THR A 161 1.28 19.01 -7.92
N ILE A 162 2.22 18.22 -7.39
CA ILE A 162 3.63 18.60 -7.23
C ILE A 162 4.38 18.56 -8.59
N ARG A 163 3.83 17.87 -9.61
CA ARG A 163 4.46 17.70 -10.92
C ARG A 163 4.44 19.03 -11.70
N GLY A 164 5.60 19.65 -11.89
CA GLY A 164 5.71 20.97 -12.54
C GLY A 164 6.49 22.00 -11.71
N PHE A 165 6.94 21.62 -10.50
CA PHE A 165 8.17 22.13 -9.90
C PHE A 165 9.38 21.36 -10.43
#